data_AF-A0A842TRA6-F1
#
_entry.id   AF-A0A842TRA6-F1
#
_cell.length_a   1.000
_cell.length_b   1.000
_cell.length_c   1.000
_cell.angle_alpha   90.00
_cell.angle_beta   90.00
_cell.angle_gamma   90.00
#
_symmetry.space_group_name_H-M   'P 1'
#
loop_
_entity.id
_entity.type
_entity.pdbx_description
1 polymer ?
#
loop_
_entity_poly.entity_id
_entity_poly.type
_entity_poly.pdbx_seq_one_letter_code
_entity_poly.pdbx_strand_id
1 'polypeptide(L)'
;MDILKTIKEKLAGDSVTDASFEGANIVIYTDDENFFKNGESKIKEIVNELKKRIELRADRDVLHDKEKVEKEIKEIVPKEAEITKIIFDNHRSIVIIEAKKPGLVIGKKGSIIEEIRKKTMWTPQVQRSASIKSKITDNIREVLYANNTYRRRFLNKMGKKIYKEWSPEKVDEWVRLTMLGGGRQVGRSCLLLQTPESKILLDCGVDVASSGKDKFPYFNLPEFDISQLDAVIITHAHLDHVGLLPYLYKMGYDGPVYMTPPTRDIAALLSLDFIGVAYKQATKPLFSSTDVKEMVKHSICLDYNEVTDVTPDIRITFYNSGHCLGASIVHINIGNGLHNLVYTGDYKYGKSRLLEQAVGNYPRVETVVTEATYGSKKDVLPAKSKSEQDLIDIVNKTIKRKGKVLIPELGLGRAQETMLILEDAMKKGKLPDVPIYIDGMIWDINA
;
A
#
# COMPACT_ATOMS: atom_id res chain seq x y z
N MET A 1 11.50 -3.17 27.62
CA MET A 1 10.66 -2.16 28.31
C MET A 1 9.24 -2.31 27.80
N ASP A 2 8.23 -2.46 28.66
CA ASP A 2 6.82 -2.57 28.17
C ASP A 2 6.28 -1.17 27.86
N ILE A 3 6.30 -0.79 26.58
CA ILE A 3 5.88 0.53 26.11
C ILE A 3 4.42 0.85 26.47
N LEU A 4 3.52 -0.16 26.49
CA LEU A 4 2.13 0.06 26.86
C LEU A 4 1.98 0.37 28.34
N LYS A 5 2.76 -0.31 29.19
CA LYS A 5 2.80 -0.05 30.63
C LYS A 5 3.29 1.38 30.91
N THR A 6 4.39 1.79 30.28
CA THR A 6 4.92 3.16 30.41
C THR A 6 3.90 4.22 29.99
N ILE A 7 3.17 3.98 28.90
CA ILE A 7 2.13 4.91 28.42
C ILE A 7 0.97 4.99 29.42
N LYS A 8 0.50 3.85 29.95
CA LYS A 8 -0.58 3.82 30.94
C LYS A 8 -0.22 4.54 32.24
N GLU A 9 0.99 4.35 32.74
CA GLU A 9 1.48 5.03 33.95
C GLU A 9 1.53 6.55 33.75
N LYS A 10 1.95 7.02 32.58
CA LYS A 10 2.02 8.45 32.25
C LYS A 10 0.66 9.10 32.03
N LEU A 11 -0.34 8.34 31.60
CA LEU A 11 -1.68 8.85 31.33
C LEU A 11 -2.58 8.98 32.57
N ALA A 12 -2.03 8.83 33.77
CA ALA A 12 -2.76 8.91 35.03
C ALA A 12 -3.95 7.94 35.09
N GLY A 13 -3.66 6.64 34.94
CA GLY A 13 -4.37 5.48 35.53
C GLY A 13 -5.87 5.29 35.25
N ASP A 14 -6.69 6.27 35.57
CA ASP A 14 -8.15 6.14 35.70
C ASP A 14 -8.92 6.46 34.42
N SER A 15 -8.32 7.16 33.44
CA SER A 15 -8.96 7.51 32.16
C SER A 15 -8.58 6.56 31.01
N VAL A 16 -7.94 5.41 31.25
CA VAL A 16 -7.53 4.47 30.20
C VAL A 16 -8.08 3.08 30.48
N THR A 17 -9.00 2.61 29.64
CA THR A 17 -9.65 1.29 29.78
C THR A 17 -8.78 0.17 29.19
N ASP A 18 -8.24 0.38 27.99
CA ASP A 18 -7.42 -0.60 27.30
C ASP A 18 -6.29 0.09 26.51
N ALA A 19 -5.21 -0.65 26.24
CA ALA A 19 -4.18 -0.22 25.31
C ALA A 19 -3.72 -1.42 24.50
N SER A 20 -3.66 -1.25 23.18
CA SER A 20 -3.29 -2.32 22.27
C SER A 20 -2.51 -1.77 21.09
N PHE A 21 -1.88 -2.67 20.34
CA PHE A 21 -1.24 -2.29 19.11
C PHE A 21 -2.16 -2.51 17.92
N GLU A 22 -2.13 -1.55 16.99
CA GLU A 22 -2.62 -1.71 15.63
C GLU A 22 -1.44 -1.66 14.68
N GLY A 23 -0.69 -2.75 14.69
CA GLY A 23 0.57 -2.84 13.99
C GLY A 23 1.64 -1.96 14.62
N ALA A 24 2.20 -1.03 13.85
CA ALA A 24 3.14 -0.05 14.38
C ALA A 24 2.45 1.02 15.23
N ASN A 25 1.13 1.22 15.08
CA ASN A 25 0.41 2.25 15.85
C ASN A 25 0.08 1.74 17.25
N ILE A 26 0.17 2.65 18.23
CA ILE A 26 -0.28 2.39 19.60
C ILE A 26 -1.67 3.00 19.73
N VAL A 27 -2.65 2.20 20.13
CA VAL A 27 -4.04 2.66 20.30
C VAL A 27 -4.42 2.56 21.77
N ILE A 28 -4.94 3.66 22.29
CA ILE A 28 -5.37 3.81 23.67
C ILE A 28 -6.89 4.00 23.66
N TYR A 29 -7.58 3.23 24.48
CA TYR A 29 -9.02 3.29 24.65
C TYR A 29 -9.37 3.98 25.98
N THR A 30 -10.43 4.78 25.96
CA THR A 30 -10.95 5.51 27.11
C THR A 30 -12.48 5.47 27.10
N ASP A 31 -13.09 5.26 28.27
CA ASP A 31 -14.51 5.47 28.54
C ASP A 31 -14.79 6.89 29.10
N ASP A 32 -13.75 7.59 29.58
CA ASP A 32 -13.82 9.00 29.97
C ASP A 32 -14.03 9.91 28.74
N GLU A 33 -15.26 10.40 28.57
CA GLU A 33 -15.62 11.32 27.50
C GLU A 33 -14.80 12.61 27.50
N ASN A 34 -14.46 13.11 28.68
CA ASN A 34 -13.78 14.39 28.83
C ASN A 34 -12.31 14.24 28.42
N PHE A 35 -11.69 13.12 28.80
CA PHE A 35 -10.36 12.76 28.32
C PHE A 35 -10.34 12.48 26.82
N PHE A 36 -11.34 11.80 26.26
CA PHE A 36 -11.42 11.62 24.80
C PHE A 36 -11.49 12.94 24.03
N LYS A 37 -12.31 13.89 24.51
CA LYS A 37 -12.56 15.18 23.84
C LYS A 37 -11.42 16.20 24.01
N ASN A 38 -10.69 16.14 25.14
CA ASN A 38 -9.73 17.19 25.53
C ASN A 38 -8.32 16.67 25.84
N GLY A 39 -8.08 15.36 25.82
CA GLY A 39 -6.81 14.72 26.22
C GLY A 39 -5.68 14.77 25.19
N GLU A 40 -5.88 15.38 24.03
CA GLU A 40 -4.88 15.40 22.95
C GLU A 40 -3.53 16.00 23.35
N SER A 41 -3.52 17.01 24.24
CA SER A 41 -2.28 17.64 24.70
C SER A 41 -1.37 16.64 25.42
N LYS A 42 -1.93 15.86 26.34
CA LYS A 42 -1.22 14.79 27.05
C LYS A 42 -0.69 13.73 26.08
N ILE A 43 -1.50 13.33 25.09
CA ILE A 43 -1.06 12.38 24.06
C ILE A 43 0.11 12.94 23.27
N LYS A 44 0.07 14.22 22.86
CA LYS A 44 1.16 14.89 22.13
C LYS A 44 2.46 14.94 22.95
N GLU A 45 2.38 15.16 24.26
CA GLU A 45 3.56 15.11 25.15
C GLU A 45 4.23 13.74 25.12
N ILE A 46 3.45 12.66 25.26
CA ILE A 46 3.96 11.29 25.25
C ILE A 46 4.51 10.92 23.86
N VAL A 47 3.82 11.31 22.78
CA VAL A 47 4.30 11.12 21.39
C VAL A 47 5.64 11.83 21.18
N ASN A 48 5.81 13.04 21.71
CA ASN A 48 7.05 13.80 21.58
C ASN A 48 8.21 13.17 22.35
N GLU A 49 7.93 12.48 23.45
CA GLU A 49 8.94 11.79 24.24
C GLU A 49 9.30 10.42 23.64
N LEU A 50 8.30 9.59 23.35
CA LEU A 50 8.50 8.22 22.84
C LEU A 50 8.83 8.19 21.34
N LYS A 51 8.54 9.28 20.61
CA LYS A 51 8.62 9.36 19.14
C LYS A 51 7.82 8.27 18.44
N LYS A 52 6.72 7.81 19.05
CA LYS A 52 5.79 6.80 18.52
C LYS A 52 4.41 7.37 18.29
N ARG A 53 3.73 6.87 17.27
CA ARG A 53 2.36 7.28 16.96
C ARG A 53 1.41 6.65 17.95
N ILE A 54 0.70 7.52 18.68
CA ILE A 54 -0.31 7.15 19.66
C ILE A 54 -1.64 7.74 19.21
N GLU A 55 -2.67 6.89 19.16
CA GLU A 55 -4.03 7.28 18.80
C GLU A 55 -4.96 7.04 19.99
N LEU A 56 -5.76 8.07 20.34
CA LEU A 56 -6.75 8.00 21.40
C LEU A 56 -8.13 7.74 20.81
N ARG A 57 -8.73 6.60 21.17
CA ARG A 57 -10.06 6.16 20.71
C ARG A 57 -11.00 5.97 21.88
N ALA A 58 -12.30 6.11 21.62
CA ALA A 58 -13.31 5.79 22.62
C ALA A 58 -13.43 4.27 22.78
N ASP A 59 -13.65 3.82 24.02
CA ASP A 59 -14.04 2.44 24.29
C ASP A 59 -15.38 2.11 23.62
N ARG A 60 -15.58 0.85 23.27
CA ARG A 60 -16.77 0.37 22.57
C ARG A 60 -18.03 0.59 23.39
N ASP A 61 -17.91 0.57 24.71
CA ASP A 61 -19.04 0.69 25.63
C ASP A 61 -19.60 2.13 25.67
N VAL A 62 -18.83 3.12 25.22
CA VAL A 62 -19.24 4.53 25.15
C VAL A 62 -19.50 5.02 23.72
N LEU A 63 -19.42 4.15 22.72
CA LEU A 63 -19.71 4.51 21.33
C LEU A 63 -21.21 4.79 21.14
N HIS A 64 -21.52 5.88 20.45
CA HIS A 64 -22.90 6.16 20.05
C HIS A 64 -23.40 5.14 19.02
N ASP A 65 -24.71 4.89 19.05
CA ASP A 65 -25.38 3.97 18.12
C ASP A 65 -25.14 4.35 16.64
N LYS A 66 -24.96 3.34 15.79
CA LYS A 66 -24.57 3.51 14.38
C LYS A 66 -25.60 4.31 13.58
N GLU A 67 -26.90 4.08 13.79
CA GLU A 67 -27.95 4.78 13.05
C GLU A 67 -28.01 6.25 13.44
N LYS A 68 -27.80 6.54 14.73
CA LYS A 68 -27.70 7.91 15.24
C LYS A 68 -26.47 8.62 14.68
N VAL A 69 -25.32 7.96 14.70
CA VAL A 69 -24.04 8.50 14.20
C VAL A 69 -24.11 8.76 12.70
N GLU A 70 -24.74 7.88 11.93
CA GLU A 70 -24.93 8.09 10.49
C GLU A 70 -25.75 9.35 10.20
N LYS A 71 -26.81 9.62 11.00
CA LYS A 71 -27.60 10.85 10.88
C LYS A 71 -26.77 12.09 11.24
N GLU A 72 -26.06 12.05 12.36
CA GLU A 72 -25.19 13.15 12.80
C GLU A 72 -24.10 13.47 11.76
N ILE A 73 -23.44 12.46 11.18
CA ILE A 73 -22.45 12.66 10.12
C ILE A 73 -23.08 13.37 8.92
N LYS A 74 -24.28 12.96 8.49
CA LYS A 74 -24.99 13.57 7.34
C LYS A 74 -25.47 15.00 7.63
N GLU A 75 -25.65 15.37 8.90
CA GLU A 75 -25.99 16.72 9.32
C GLU A 75 -24.77 17.63 9.41
N ILE A 76 -23.65 17.12 9.94
CA ILE A 76 -22.40 17.87 10.13
C ILE A 76 -21.69 18.09 8.78
N VAL A 77 -21.68 17.08 7.91
CA VAL A 77 -20.94 17.14 6.64
C VAL A 77 -21.77 17.87 5.57
N PRO A 78 -21.18 18.86 4.86
CA PRO A 78 -21.88 19.56 3.78
C PRO A 78 -22.34 18.60 2.67
N LYS A 79 -23.57 18.80 2.16
CA LYS A 79 -24.15 17.93 1.11
C LYS A 79 -23.29 17.92 -0.17
N GLU A 80 -22.55 18.99 -0.44
CA GLU A 80 -21.64 19.15 -1.57
C GLU A 80 -20.43 18.20 -1.50
N ALA A 81 -20.15 17.62 -0.32
CA ALA A 81 -19.14 16.59 -0.15
C ALA A 81 -19.50 15.30 -0.90
N GLU A 82 -20.80 15.05 -1.09
CA GLU A 82 -21.37 13.85 -1.70
C GLU A 82 -20.87 12.57 -1.03
N ILE A 83 -21.32 12.33 0.22
CA ILE A 83 -21.07 11.06 0.91
C ILE A 83 -21.74 9.93 0.12
N THR A 84 -20.95 8.91 -0.18
CA THR A 84 -21.36 7.74 -0.96
C THR A 84 -21.55 6.49 -0.10
N LYS A 85 -20.74 6.33 0.95
CA LYS A 85 -20.77 5.16 1.85
C LYS A 85 -20.24 5.55 3.23
N ILE A 86 -20.83 4.96 4.27
CA ILE A 86 -20.35 5.04 5.65
C ILE A 86 -20.17 3.61 6.15
N ILE A 87 -18.99 3.29 6.68
CA ILE A 87 -18.62 1.94 7.12
C ILE A 87 -18.17 2.01 8.57
N PHE A 88 -18.79 1.20 9.44
CA PHE A 88 -18.45 1.16 10.86
C PHE A 88 -17.56 -0.03 11.19
N ASP A 89 -16.38 0.22 11.75
CA ASP A 89 -15.53 -0.78 12.37
C ASP A 89 -15.64 -0.68 13.90
N ASN A 90 -16.62 -1.41 14.43
CA ASN A 90 -16.93 -1.39 15.86
C ASN A 90 -15.80 -1.93 16.74
N HIS A 91 -14.95 -2.83 16.21
CA HIS A 91 -13.87 -3.41 17.02
C HIS A 91 -12.71 -2.45 17.24
N ARG A 92 -12.56 -1.48 16.33
CA ARG A 92 -11.51 -0.47 16.33
C ARG A 92 -12.03 0.94 16.66
N SER A 93 -13.33 1.11 16.90
CA SER A 93 -13.98 2.40 17.15
C SER A 93 -13.81 3.41 16.01
N ILE A 94 -13.78 2.92 14.76
CA ILE A 94 -13.55 3.73 13.55
C ILE A 94 -14.82 3.83 12.71
N VAL A 95 -15.10 5.01 12.18
CA VAL A 95 -16.09 5.22 11.12
C VAL A 95 -15.40 5.71 9.84
N ILE A 96 -15.56 4.96 8.74
CA ILE A 96 -14.99 5.31 7.44
C ILE A 96 -16.05 6.03 6.62
N ILE A 97 -15.73 7.22 6.14
CA ILE A 97 -16.62 8.08 5.37
C ILE A 97 -16.05 8.21 3.95
N GLU A 98 -16.72 7.59 2.98
CA GLU A 98 -16.37 7.70 1.56
C GLU A 98 -17.16 8.82 0.90
N ALA A 99 -16.46 9.79 0.31
CA ALA A 99 -17.10 10.95 -0.33
C ALA A 99 -16.39 11.35 -1.63
N LYS A 100 -17.10 11.95 -2.58
CA LYS A 100 -16.45 12.44 -3.84
C LYS A 100 -15.49 13.59 -3.56
N LYS A 101 -15.81 14.44 -2.59
CA LYS A 101 -14.99 15.58 -2.18
C LYS A 101 -14.56 15.42 -0.71
N PRO A 102 -13.58 14.54 -0.42
CA PRO A 102 -13.17 14.24 0.96
C PRO A 102 -12.66 15.48 1.72
N GLY A 103 -12.09 16.48 1.03
CA GLY A 103 -11.65 17.72 1.66
C GLY A 103 -12.78 18.48 2.38
N LEU A 104 -14.03 18.36 1.92
CA LEU A 104 -15.20 18.94 2.57
C LEU A 104 -15.67 18.14 3.78
N VAL A 105 -15.35 16.85 3.85
CA VAL A 105 -15.59 16.01 5.04
C VAL A 105 -14.50 16.27 6.09
N ILE A 106 -13.26 16.53 5.67
CA ILE A 106 -12.15 16.87 6.58
C ILE A 106 -12.38 18.25 7.21
N GLY A 107 -12.82 19.22 6.41
CA GLY A 107 -12.96 20.61 6.83
C GLY A 107 -11.62 21.34 6.93
N LYS A 108 -11.66 22.67 7.12
CA LYS A 108 -10.44 23.47 7.24
C LYS A 108 -9.69 23.05 8.51
N LYS A 109 -8.42 22.65 8.37
CA LYS A 109 -7.57 22.14 9.47
C LYS A 109 -8.21 20.97 10.24
N GLY A 110 -9.06 20.17 9.60
CA GLY A 110 -9.68 19.01 10.26
C GLY A 110 -10.89 19.33 11.14
N SER A 111 -11.45 20.56 11.07
CA SER A 111 -12.53 21.00 11.96
C SER A 111 -13.76 20.10 11.96
N ILE A 112 -14.14 19.57 10.80
CA ILE A 112 -15.35 18.75 10.64
C ILE A 112 -15.11 17.33 11.15
N ILE A 113 -13.94 16.75 10.87
CA ILE A 113 -13.52 15.47 11.45
C ILE A 113 -13.51 15.55 12.98
N GLU A 114 -12.98 16.64 13.54
CA GLU A 114 -12.93 16.79 14.99
C GLU A 114 -14.33 17.00 15.59
N GLU A 115 -15.22 17.70 14.89
CA GLU A 115 -16.62 17.82 15.29
C GLU A 115 -17.34 16.46 15.28
N ILE A 116 -17.18 15.67 14.21
CA ILE A 116 -17.70 14.31 14.13
C ILE A 116 -17.15 13.48 15.28
N ARG A 117 -15.83 13.51 15.50
CA ARG A 117 -15.17 12.78 16.58
C ARG A 117 -15.77 13.10 17.94
N LYS A 118 -15.87 14.39 18.29
CA LYS A 118 -16.39 14.83 19.59
C LYS A 118 -17.87 14.57 19.78
N LYS A 119 -18.69 14.69 18.74
CA LYS A 119 -20.15 14.47 18.82
C LYS A 119 -20.51 13.00 18.84
N THR A 120 -19.79 12.16 18.11
CA THR A 120 -20.17 10.76 17.89
C THR A 120 -19.40 9.78 18.77
N MET A 121 -18.27 10.19 19.36
CA MET A 121 -17.28 9.33 20.01
C MET A 121 -16.57 8.34 19.07
N TRP A 122 -16.96 8.27 17.80
CA TRP A 122 -16.28 7.48 16.77
C TRP A 122 -15.06 8.22 16.24
N THR A 123 -14.02 7.48 15.84
CA THR A 123 -12.85 8.08 15.18
C THR A 123 -13.07 8.08 13.67
N PRO A 124 -13.27 9.25 13.02
CA PRO A 124 -13.58 9.31 11.60
C PRO A 124 -12.32 9.16 10.74
N GLN A 125 -12.41 8.33 9.71
CA GLN A 125 -11.43 8.20 8.64
C GLN A 125 -12.10 8.53 7.32
N VAL A 126 -11.51 9.45 6.56
CA VAL A 126 -12.11 9.95 5.31
C VAL A 126 -11.40 9.34 4.12
N GLN A 127 -12.18 8.85 3.16
CA GLN A 127 -11.69 8.28 1.91
C GLN A 127 -12.38 8.92 0.71
N ARG A 128 -11.69 8.98 -0.42
CA ARG A 128 -12.27 9.44 -1.68
C ARG A 128 -13.07 8.31 -2.31
N SER A 129 -14.32 8.57 -2.67
CA SER A 129 -15.12 7.63 -3.46
C SER A 129 -14.59 7.56 -4.90
N ALA A 130 -14.50 6.35 -5.45
CA ALA A 130 -14.04 6.16 -6.83
C ALA A 130 -15.00 6.81 -7.84
N SER A 131 -14.44 7.42 -8.89
CA SER A 131 -15.23 7.99 -9.98
C SER A 131 -15.83 6.92 -10.88
N ILE A 132 -15.13 5.80 -11.03
CA ILE A 132 -15.59 4.60 -11.71
C ILE A 132 -15.74 3.53 -10.63
N LYS A 133 -16.90 2.87 -10.55
CA LYS A 133 -17.12 1.83 -9.54
C LYS A 133 -16.58 0.49 -10.04
N SER A 134 -15.75 -0.16 -9.24
CA SER A 134 -15.31 -1.53 -9.47
C SER A 134 -15.83 -2.43 -8.35
N LYS A 135 -16.76 -3.33 -8.71
CA LYS A 135 -17.25 -4.36 -7.77
C LYS A 135 -16.13 -5.26 -7.29
N ILE A 136 -15.10 -5.49 -8.13
CA ILE A 136 -13.97 -6.35 -7.77
C ILE A 136 -13.13 -5.67 -6.70
N THR A 137 -12.80 -4.39 -6.89
CA THR A 137 -12.05 -3.60 -5.91
C THR A 137 -12.82 -3.44 -4.60
N ASP A 138 -14.14 -3.22 -4.67
CA ASP A 138 -15.01 -3.18 -3.48
C ASP A 138 -14.95 -4.51 -2.72
N ASN A 139 -15.09 -5.64 -3.41
CA ASN A 139 -14.99 -6.98 -2.79
C ASN A 139 -13.61 -7.25 -2.19
N ILE A 140 -12.53 -6.79 -2.83
CA ILE A 140 -11.17 -6.90 -2.28
C ILE A 140 -11.08 -6.15 -0.95
N ARG A 141 -11.56 -4.90 -0.90
CA ARG A 141 -11.54 -4.08 0.32
C ARG A 141 -12.45 -4.65 1.41
N GLU A 142 -13.58 -5.26 1.04
CA GLU A 142 -14.51 -5.92 1.96
C GLU A 142 -13.88 -7.09 2.72
N VAL A 143 -12.85 -7.75 2.18
CA VAL A 143 -12.08 -8.76 2.92
C VAL A 143 -11.55 -8.22 4.24
N LEU A 144 -11.12 -6.95 4.27
CA LEU A 144 -10.59 -6.32 5.47
C LEU A 144 -11.68 -6.20 6.55
N TYR A 145 -12.86 -5.75 6.14
CA TYR A 145 -13.99 -5.48 7.03
C TYR A 145 -14.68 -6.77 7.50
N ALA A 146 -14.79 -7.78 6.64
CA ALA A 146 -15.38 -9.07 6.99
C ALA A 146 -14.55 -9.85 8.03
N ASN A 147 -13.27 -9.50 8.20
CA ASN A 147 -12.33 -10.21 9.07
C ASN A 147 -11.85 -9.37 10.27
N ASN A 148 -12.62 -8.37 10.72
CA ASN A 148 -12.21 -7.42 11.75
C ASN A 148 -11.68 -8.07 13.05
N THR A 149 -12.34 -9.12 13.56
CA THR A 149 -11.91 -9.83 14.78
C THR A 149 -10.55 -10.51 14.61
N TYR A 150 -10.31 -11.12 13.43
CA TYR A 150 -9.01 -11.68 13.11
C TYR A 150 -7.97 -10.57 12.97
N ARG A 151 -8.29 -9.53 12.19
CA ARG A 151 -7.38 -8.43 11.88
C ARG A 151 -6.93 -7.67 13.12
N ARG A 152 -7.81 -7.43 14.10
CA ARG A 152 -7.44 -6.84 15.40
C ARG A 152 -6.42 -7.70 16.14
N ARG A 153 -6.64 -9.02 16.23
CA ARG A 153 -5.68 -9.94 16.89
C ARG A 153 -4.35 -9.99 16.16
N PHE A 154 -4.39 -10.05 14.83
CA PHE A 154 -3.22 -10.04 13.96
C PHE A 154 -2.38 -8.77 14.16
N LEU A 155 -2.99 -7.59 14.06
CA LEU A 155 -2.31 -6.31 14.23
C LEU A 155 -1.74 -6.15 15.64
N ASN A 156 -2.43 -6.64 16.67
CA ASN A 156 -1.92 -6.63 18.04
C ASN A 156 -0.74 -7.59 18.24
N LYS A 157 -0.80 -8.81 17.68
CA LYS A 157 0.34 -9.76 17.67
C LYS A 157 1.55 -9.12 17.00
N MET A 158 1.33 -8.44 15.89
CA MET A 158 2.40 -7.76 15.16
C MET A 158 3.03 -6.63 15.96
N GLY A 159 2.23 -5.72 16.54
CA GLY A 159 2.78 -4.65 17.34
C GLY A 159 3.53 -5.15 18.58
N LYS A 160 3.03 -6.21 19.24
CA LYS A 160 3.79 -6.88 20.31
C LYS A 160 5.16 -7.36 19.82
N LYS A 161 5.26 -7.88 18.59
CA LYS A 161 6.52 -8.32 17.99
C LYS A 161 7.45 -7.14 17.69
N ILE A 162 6.93 -6.09 17.05
CA ILE A 162 7.66 -4.85 16.74
C ILE A 162 8.24 -4.23 18.01
N TYR A 163 7.45 -4.16 19.09
CA TYR A 163 7.82 -3.43 20.31
C TYR A 163 8.45 -4.30 21.41
N LYS A 164 8.67 -5.60 21.18
CA LYS A 164 9.20 -6.52 22.20
C LYS A 164 10.62 -6.17 22.62
N GLU A 165 11.49 -6.01 21.64
CA GLU A 165 12.94 -5.75 21.80
C GLU A 165 13.30 -4.36 21.27
N TRP A 166 12.28 -3.54 20.99
CA TRP A 166 12.45 -2.19 20.48
C TRP A 166 13.27 -1.31 21.44
N SER A 167 14.24 -0.60 20.86
CA SER A 167 15.04 0.41 21.54
C SER A 167 15.01 1.72 20.75
N PRO A 168 15.00 2.89 21.42
CA PRO A 168 15.22 4.18 20.76
C PRO A 168 16.71 4.44 20.45
N GLU A 169 17.62 3.67 21.05
CA GLU A 169 19.06 3.86 20.89
C GLU A 169 19.59 3.23 19.60
N LYS A 170 20.69 3.77 19.08
CA LYS A 170 21.37 3.19 17.93
C LYS A 170 21.84 1.77 18.28
N VAL A 171 21.46 0.79 17.46
CA VAL A 171 21.89 -0.60 17.60
C VAL A 171 23.07 -0.82 16.65
N ASP A 172 24.11 -1.50 17.11
CA ASP A 172 25.26 -1.87 16.27
C ASP A 172 25.15 -3.36 15.92
N GLU A 173 25.04 -3.66 14.63
CA GLU A 173 24.72 -4.99 14.11
C GLU A 173 25.19 -5.16 12.66
N TRP A 174 25.07 -6.37 12.11
CA TRP A 174 25.34 -6.60 10.69
C TRP A 174 24.05 -6.49 9.87
N VAL A 175 24.20 -6.06 8.62
CA VAL A 175 23.11 -6.05 7.63
C VAL A 175 23.57 -6.82 6.40
N ARG A 176 22.74 -7.73 5.90
CA ARG A 176 23.01 -8.46 4.65
C ARG A 176 21.78 -8.51 3.75
N LEU A 177 22.02 -8.60 2.46
CA LEU A 177 20.99 -8.72 1.44
C LEU A 177 21.29 -9.93 0.56
N THR A 178 20.34 -10.84 0.46
CA THR A 178 20.44 -12.06 -0.36
C THR A 178 19.50 -11.93 -1.55
N MET A 179 20.03 -12.04 -2.77
CA MET A 179 19.23 -12.03 -3.99
C MET A 179 18.60 -13.40 -4.20
N LEU A 180 17.27 -13.51 -4.05
CA LEU A 180 16.51 -14.75 -4.31
C LEU A 180 15.97 -14.80 -5.75
N GLY A 181 15.89 -13.65 -6.42
CA GLY A 181 15.48 -13.48 -7.82
C GLY A 181 15.68 -12.03 -8.26
N GLY A 182 15.53 -11.74 -9.56
CA GLY A 182 15.80 -10.40 -10.13
C GLY A 182 17.29 -10.02 -10.26
N GLY A 183 18.21 -10.82 -9.71
CA GLY A 183 19.65 -10.60 -9.87
C GLY A 183 20.11 -10.92 -11.29
N ARG A 184 20.56 -9.89 -12.04
CA ARG A 184 20.99 -9.99 -13.46
C ARG A 184 19.90 -10.49 -14.43
N GLN A 185 18.63 -10.26 -14.10
CA GLN A 185 17.50 -10.59 -14.95
C GLN A 185 16.31 -9.68 -14.67
N VAL A 186 15.37 -9.60 -15.61
CA VAL A 186 14.02 -9.07 -15.36
C VAL A 186 13.10 -10.25 -15.07
N GLY A 187 12.18 -10.10 -14.12
CA GLY A 187 11.33 -11.18 -13.67
C GLY A 187 11.72 -11.72 -12.28
N ARG A 188 10.72 -12.20 -11.53
CA ARG A 188 10.84 -12.83 -10.21
C ARG A 188 11.65 -12.04 -9.18
N SER A 189 11.50 -10.72 -9.14
CA SER A 189 12.16 -9.84 -8.17
C SER A 189 11.83 -10.29 -6.74
N CYS A 190 12.88 -10.61 -5.97
CA CYS A 190 12.75 -11.09 -4.61
C CYS A 190 14.11 -11.01 -3.90
N LEU A 191 14.20 -10.22 -2.84
CA LEU A 191 15.41 -10.04 -2.06
C LEU A 191 15.12 -10.30 -0.58
N LEU A 192 16.05 -10.94 0.12
CA LEU A 192 15.94 -11.18 1.55
C LEU A 192 16.92 -10.27 2.30
N LEU A 193 16.38 -9.26 2.97
CA LEU A 193 17.10 -8.38 3.89
C LEU A 193 17.16 -9.05 5.27
N GLN A 194 18.35 -9.10 5.87
CA GLN A 194 18.54 -9.76 7.16
C GLN A 194 19.44 -8.94 8.07
N THR A 195 19.09 -8.94 9.35
CA THR A 195 19.87 -8.48 10.50
C THR A 195 19.95 -9.65 11.50
N PRO A 196 20.67 -9.53 12.63
CA PRO A 196 20.58 -10.51 13.72
C PRO A 196 19.14 -10.73 14.23
N GLU A 197 18.31 -9.69 14.23
CA GLU A 197 16.97 -9.71 14.81
C GLU A 197 15.86 -9.99 13.77
N SER A 198 16.07 -9.58 12.52
CA SER A 198 14.99 -9.47 11.53
C SER A 198 15.31 -10.09 10.17
N LYS A 199 14.28 -10.64 9.54
CA LYS A 199 14.25 -11.15 8.16
C LYS A 199 13.06 -10.54 7.42
N ILE A 200 13.35 -9.74 6.40
CA ILE A 200 12.34 -9.07 5.58
C ILE A 200 12.52 -9.44 4.11
N LEU A 201 11.41 -9.81 3.46
CA LEU A 201 11.39 -10.02 2.02
C LEU A 201 11.05 -8.70 1.31
N LEU A 202 11.87 -8.29 0.35
CA LEU A 202 11.60 -7.18 -0.55
C LEU A 202 11.16 -7.76 -1.90
N ASP A 203 9.91 -7.51 -2.26
CA ASP A 203 9.20 -8.12 -3.39
C ASP A 203 9.14 -9.67 -3.35
N CYS A 204 8.16 -10.23 -4.06
CA CYS A 204 7.93 -11.67 -4.21
C CYS A 204 7.26 -11.94 -5.57
N GLY A 205 8.05 -11.77 -6.63
CA GLY A 205 7.58 -11.82 -8.00
C GLY A 205 7.52 -13.20 -8.64
N VAL A 206 6.92 -13.23 -9.84
CA VAL A 206 7.01 -14.35 -10.78
C VAL A 206 7.56 -13.87 -12.13
N ASP A 207 8.44 -14.64 -12.74
CA ASP A 207 8.83 -14.42 -14.13
C ASP A 207 7.80 -15.08 -15.05
N VAL A 208 6.94 -14.25 -15.65
CA VAL A 208 5.87 -14.70 -16.54
C VAL A 208 6.38 -15.15 -17.91
N ALA A 209 7.58 -14.75 -18.31
CA ALA A 209 8.19 -15.06 -19.60
C ALA A 209 9.03 -16.35 -19.55
N SER A 210 9.61 -16.66 -18.40
CA SER A 210 10.40 -17.87 -18.18
C SER A 210 9.55 -19.14 -18.12
N SER A 211 10.20 -20.30 -18.07
CA SER A 211 9.55 -21.62 -17.91
C SER A 211 10.25 -22.46 -16.84
N GLY A 212 9.58 -23.51 -16.35
CA GLY A 212 10.15 -24.40 -15.34
C GLY A 212 10.47 -23.70 -14.02
N LYS A 213 11.65 -24.01 -13.45
CA LYS A 213 12.08 -23.50 -12.13
C LYS A 213 12.49 -22.03 -12.16
N ASP A 214 12.89 -21.51 -13.32
CA ASP A 214 13.36 -20.13 -13.46
C ASP A 214 12.24 -19.09 -13.36
N LYS A 215 10.98 -19.55 -13.30
CA LYS A 215 9.81 -18.71 -13.02
C LYS A 215 9.81 -18.11 -11.62
N PHE A 216 10.43 -18.77 -10.65
CA PHE A 216 10.23 -18.49 -9.23
C PHE A 216 11.53 -18.05 -8.55
N PRO A 217 11.44 -17.24 -7.48
CA PRO A 217 12.54 -17.02 -6.55
C PRO A 217 13.03 -18.32 -5.90
N TYR A 218 14.29 -18.34 -5.51
CA TYR A 218 14.91 -19.49 -4.86
C TYR A 218 14.59 -19.53 -3.35
N PHE A 219 13.52 -20.22 -2.97
CA PHE A 219 13.16 -20.43 -1.55
C PHE A 219 13.79 -21.67 -0.91
N ASN A 220 14.51 -22.48 -1.68
CA ASN A 220 15.20 -23.68 -1.21
C ASN A 220 16.63 -23.39 -0.72
N LEU A 221 16.89 -22.17 -0.25
CA LEU A 221 18.19 -21.74 0.27
C LEU A 221 18.22 -21.87 1.81
N PRO A 222 19.36 -22.27 2.41
CA PRO A 222 19.48 -22.38 3.87
C PRO A 222 19.13 -21.11 4.65
N GLU A 223 19.32 -19.95 4.03
CA GLU A 223 19.08 -18.64 4.62
C GLU A 223 17.60 -18.26 4.71
N PHE A 224 16.74 -18.93 3.92
CA PHE A 224 15.32 -18.67 3.82
C PHE A 224 14.50 -19.71 4.60
N ASP A 225 13.82 -19.24 5.64
CA ASP A 225 12.82 -19.99 6.39
C ASP A 225 11.58 -19.12 6.54
N ILE A 226 10.48 -19.59 5.97
CA ILE A 226 9.20 -18.86 5.96
C ILE A 226 8.65 -18.61 7.38
N SER A 227 8.94 -19.51 8.33
CA SER A 227 8.49 -19.38 9.71
C SER A 227 9.23 -18.29 10.49
N GLN A 228 10.39 -17.87 9.99
CA GLN A 228 11.23 -16.82 10.56
C GLN A 228 11.07 -15.49 9.83
N LEU A 229 10.20 -15.40 8.81
CA LEU A 229 10.00 -14.19 8.06
C LEU A 229 9.15 -13.19 8.86
N ASP A 230 9.67 -11.99 9.08
CA ASP A 230 9.01 -10.97 9.91
C ASP A 230 8.03 -10.12 9.11
N ALA A 231 8.37 -9.82 7.86
CA ALA A 231 7.58 -8.98 6.98
C ALA A 231 7.89 -9.26 5.51
N VAL A 232 6.93 -8.93 4.65
CA VAL A 232 7.14 -8.74 3.21
C VAL A 232 6.85 -7.29 2.87
N ILE A 233 7.65 -6.68 2.01
CA ILE A 233 7.46 -5.33 1.51
C ILE A 233 7.34 -5.40 0.01
N ILE A 234 6.25 -4.87 -0.55
CA ILE A 234 6.02 -4.85 -1.99
C ILE A 234 6.15 -3.42 -2.51
N THR A 235 6.99 -3.24 -3.52
CA THR A 235 7.23 -1.94 -4.17
C THR A 235 6.04 -1.49 -4.99
N HIS A 236 5.51 -2.39 -5.83
CA HIS A 236 4.42 -2.10 -6.74
C HIS A 236 3.71 -3.39 -7.23
N ALA A 237 2.63 -3.23 -8.00
CA ALA A 237 1.70 -4.33 -8.27
C ALA A 237 2.02 -5.18 -9.52
N HIS A 238 3.13 -4.94 -10.23
CA HIS A 238 3.47 -5.80 -11.37
C HIS A 238 3.80 -7.22 -10.90
N LEU A 239 3.42 -8.22 -11.72
CA LEU A 239 3.48 -9.64 -11.34
C LEU A 239 4.91 -10.12 -11.08
N ASP A 240 5.90 -9.53 -11.72
CA ASP A 240 7.31 -9.78 -11.47
C ASP A 240 7.85 -9.20 -10.16
N HIS A 241 7.01 -8.49 -9.39
CA HIS A 241 7.30 -8.01 -8.04
C HIS A 241 6.33 -8.54 -6.98
N VAL A 242 5.08 -8.86 -7.33
CA VAL A 242 4.06 -9.31 -6.35
C VAL A 242 3.42 -10.66 -6.67
N GLY A 243 3.63 -11.19 -7.88
CA GLY A 243 2.82 -12.29 -8.42
C GLY A 243 2.95 -13.62 -7.68
N LEU A 244 3.96 -13.81 -6.84
CA LEU A 244 4.13 -15.00 -6.02
C LEU A 244 3.76 -14.79 -4.54
N LEU A 245 3.39 -13.57 -4.15
CA LEU A 245 2.97 -13.25 -2.79
C LEU A 245 1.79 -14.11 -2.28
N PRO A 246 0.71 -14.36 -3.04
CA PRO A 246 -0.34 -15.27 -2.59
C PRO A 246 0.17 -16.70 -2.35
N TYR A 247 1.15 -17.15 -3.15
CA TYR A 247 1.75 -18.47 -2.97
C TYR A 247 2.56 -18.56 -1.66
N LEU A 248 3.14 -17.45 -1.20
CA LEU A 248 3.84 -17.40 0.09
C LEU A 248 2.87 -17.70 1.26
N TYR A 249 1.64 -17.16 1.23
CA TYR A 249 0.60 -17.50 2.23
C TYR A 249 0.17 -18.97 2.12
N LYS A 250 0.06 -19.50 0.91
CA LYS A 250 -0.19 -20.93 0.68
C LYS A 250 0.91 -21.82 1.25
N MET A 251 2.16 -21.35 1.26
CA MET A 251 3.31 -22.04 1.88
C MET A 251 3.32 -21.94 3.41
N GLY A 252 2.44 -21.15 4.02
CA GLY A 252 2.28 -21.03 5.47
C GLY A 252 2.78 -19.72 6.08
N TYR A 253 3.12 -18.71 5.28
CA TYR A 253 3.40 -17.38 5.81
C TYR A 253 2.13 -16.78 6.46
N ASP A 254 2.25 -16.28 7.68
CA ASP A 254 1.16 -15.65 8.45
C ASP A 254 1.50 -14.22 8.91
N GLY A 255 2.60 -13.65 8.38
CA GLY A 255 3.09 -12.32 8.73
C GLY A 255 2.48 -11.20 7.89
N PRO A 256 2.85 -9.94 8.17
CA PRO A 256 2.36 -8.77 7.43
C PRO A 256 2.96 -8.63 6.03
N VAL A 257 2.19 -7.99 5.15
CA VAL A 257 2.74 -7.43 3.92
C VAL A 257 2.49 -5.92 3.85
N TYR A 258 3.56 -5.16 3.67
CA TYR A 258 3.53 -3.71 3.55
C TYR A 258 3.56 -3.29 2.09
N MET A 259 2.64 -2.40 1.70
CA MET A 259 2.56 -1.83 0.35
C MET A 259 1.70 -0.56 0.38
N THR A 260 1.57 0.15 -0.74
CA THR A 260 0.62 1.28 -0.81
C THR A 260 -0.82 0.77 -0.99
N PRO A 261 -1.86 1.58 -0.67
CA PRO A 261 -3.24 1.19 -0.90
C PRO A 261 -3.56 0.81 -2.37
N PRO A 262 -3.12 1.58 -3.40
CA PRO A 262 -3.34 1.17 -4.78
C PRO A 262 -2.61 -0.12 -5.15
N THR A 263 -1.38 -0.33 -4.64
CA THR A 263 -0.64 -1.56 -4.89
C THR A 263 -1.38 -2.79 -4.38
N ARG A 264 -2.01 -2.73 -3.19
CA ARG A 264 -2.83 -3.83 -2.67
C ARG A 264 -3.98 -4.19 -3.60
N ASP A 265 -4.75 -3.17 -3.99
CA ASP A 265 -5.97 -3.38 -4.78
C ASP A 265 -5.62 -3.97 -6.15
N ILE A 266 -4.61 -3.42 -6.81
CA ILE A 266 -4.18 -3.89 -8.13
C ILE A 266 -3.48 -5.25 -8.03
N ALA A 267 -2.67 -5.52 -7.00
CA ALA A 267 -2.03 -6.81 -6.80
C ALA A 267 -3.05 -7.93 -6.61
N ALA A 268 -4.11 -7.68 -5.82
CA ALA A 268 -5.20 -8.64 -5.64
C ALA A 268 -5.97 -8.86 -6.95
N LEU A 269 -6.27 -7.78 -7.68
CA LEU A 269 -6.93 -7.85 -8.99
C LEU A 269 -6.11 -8.69 -10.00
N LEU A 270 -4.82 -8.40 -10.15
CA LEU A 270 -3.91 -9.13 -11.04
C LEU A 270 -3.69 -10.58 -10.59
N SER A 271 -3.70 -10.85 -9.29
CA SER A 271 -3.62 -12.22 -8.76
C SER A 271 -4.86 -13.04 -9.14
N LEU A 272 -6.05 -12.43 -9.10
CA LEU A 272 -7.30 -13.09 -9.54
C LEU A 272 -7.32 -13.32 -11.05
N ASP A 273 -6.84 -12.35 -11.84
CA ASP A 273 -6.69 -12.53 -13.29
C ASP A 273 -5.69 -13.64 -13.62
N PHE A 274 -4.54 -13.69 -12.92
CA PHE A 274 -3.55 -14.76 -13.08
C PHE A 274 -4.14 -16.15 -12.87
N ILE A 275 -5.02 -16.32 -11.86
CA ILE A 275 -5.79 -17.56 -11.65
C ILE A 275 -6.73 -17.82 -12.82
N GLY A 276 -7.47 -16.81 -13.27
CA GLY A 276 -8.42 -16.91 -14.38
C GLY A 276 -7.77 -17.31 -15.71
N VAL A 277 -6.63 -16.72 -16.03
CA VAL A 277 -5.81 -17.06 -17.22
C VAL A 277 -5.34 -18.51 -17.15
N ALA A 278 -4.86 -18.97 -16.00
CA ALA A 278 -4.42 -20.35 -15.83
C ALA A 278 -5.55 -21.35 -16.12
N TYR A 279 -6.77 -21.09 -15.63
CA TYR A 279 -7.95 -21.90 -15.93
C TYR A 279 -8.33 -21.88 -17.41
N LYS A 280 -8.33 -20.71 -18.07
CA LYS A 280 -8.59 -20.58 -19.52
C LYS A 280 -7.58 -21.37 -20.36
N GLN A 281 -6.35 -21.51 -19.87
CA GLN A 281 -5.30 -22.31 -20.50
C GLN A 281 -5.32 -23.79 -20.11
N ALA A 282 -6.33 -24.25 -19.35
CA ALA A 282 -6.44 -25.61 -18.82
C ALA A 282 -5.21 -26.04 -17.98
N THR A 283 -4.59 -25.08 -17.30
CA THR A 283 -3.47 -25.32 -16.38
C THR A 283 -3.91 -25.14 -14.92
N LYS A 284 -3.23 -25.81 -13.99
CA LYS A 284 -3.51 -25.67 -12.56
C LYS A 284 -2.94 -24.33 -12.05
N PRO A 285 -3.74 -23.44 -11.46
CA PRO A 285 -3.24 -22.21 -10.86
C PRO A 285 -2.23 -22.49 -9.73
N LEU A 286 -1.23 -21.61 -9.59
CA LEU A 286 -0.21 -21.74 -8.53
C LEU A 286 -0.82 -21.62 -7.13
N PHE A 287 -1.79 -20.73 -6.98
CA PHE A 287 -2.53 -20.43 -5.77
C PHE A 287 -4.01 -20.23 -6.09
N SER A 288 -4.85 -20.17 -5.07
CA SER A 288 -6.30 -20.06 -5.13
C SER A 288 -6.77 -18.66 -4.73
N SER A 289 -8.05 -18.37 -4.94
CA SER A 289 -8.66 -17.12 -4.47
C SER A 289 -8.65 -16.99 -2.94
N THR A 290 -8.60 -18.11 -2.21
CA THR A 290 -8.42 -18.11 -0.75
C THR A 290 -7.06 -17.53 -0.37
N ASP A 291 -6.00 -17.89 -1.09
CA ASP A 291 -4.65 -17.38 -0.83
C ASP A 291 -4.54 -15.87 -1.12
N VAL A 292 -5.27 -15.39 -2.13
CA VAL A 292 -5.40 -13.94 -2.42
C VAL A 292 -6.16 -13.23 -1.29
N LYS A 293 -7.20 -13.84 -0.72
CA LYS A 293 -7.89 -13.30 0.47
C LYS A 293 -6.96 -13.24 1.67
N GLU A 294 -6.12 -14.25 1.88
CA GLU A 294 -5.11 -14.25 2.95
C GLU A 294 -4.11 -13.11 2.76
N MET A 295 -3.60 -12.90 1.53
CA MET A 295 -2.75 -11.76 1.20
C MET A 295 -3.40 -10.41 1.56
N VAL A 296 -4.67 -10.21 1.17
CA VAL A 296 -5.39 -8.97 1.48
C VAL A 296 -5.61 -8.82 2.99
N LYS A 297 -5.98 -9.90 3.68
CA LYS A 297 -6.22 -9.92 5.13
C LYS A 297 -4.98 -9.52 5.94
N HIS A 298 -3.78 -9.90 5.48
CA HIS A 298 -2.49 -9.58 6.10
C HIS A 298 -1.84 -8.29 5.57
N SER A 299 -2.45 -7.63 4.58
CA SER A 299 -1.93 -6.37 4.02
C SER A 299 -2.06 -5.20 5.00
N ILE A 300 -0.98 -4.44 5.11
CA ILE A 300 -0.88 -3.18 5.84
C ILE A 300 -0.49 -2.11 4.83
N CYS A 301 -1.44 -1.23 4.55
CA CYS A 301 -1.25 -0.18 3.57
C CYS A 301 -0.68 1.07 4.24
N LEU A 302 0.42 1.58 3.70
CA LEU A 302 1.06 2.80 4.15
C LEU A 302 0.98 3.87 3.07
N ASP A 303 0.78 5.11 3.48
CA ASP A 303 0.86 6.25 2.58
C ASP A 303 2.32 6.63 2.30
N TYR A 304 2.55 7.41 1.24
CA TYR A 304 3.87 7.96 1.00
C TYR A 304 4.30 8.89 2.14
N ASN A 305 5.59 8.86 2.47
CA ASN A 305 6.22 9.65 3.52
C ASN A 305 5.79 9.28 4.96
N GLU A 306 5.12 8.15 5.15
CA GLU A 306 4.80 7.61 6.47
C GLU A 306 5.95 6.75 7.00
N VAL A 307 6.60 7.19 8.07
CA VAL A 307 7.64 6.41 8.78
C VAL A 307 6.96 5.35 9.64
N THR A 308 7.26 4.08 9.38
CA THR A 308 6.60 2.95 10.05
C THR A 308 7.62 1.94 10.57
N ASP A 309 7.56 1.59 11.86
CA ASP A 309 8.32 0.46 12.41
C ASP A 309 7.72 -0.86 11.90
N VAL A 310 8.55 -1.71 11.31
CA VAL A 310 8.13 -3.02 10.77
C VAL A 310 8.66 -4.18 11.61
N THR A 311 9.80 -3.98 12.26
CA THR A 311 10.45 -4.87 13.22
C THR A 311 11.06 -4.01 14.33
N PRO A 312 11.64 -4.60 15.40
CA PRO A 312 12.29 -3.82 16.48
C PRO A 312 13.40 -2.88 16.00
N ASP A 313 14.13 -3.27 14.96
CA ASP A 313 15.34 -2.64 14.42
C ASP A 313 15.14 -1.96 13.07
N ILE A 314 14.04 -2.23 12.35
CA ILE A 314 13.80 -1.69 11.00
C ILE A 314 12.56 -0.80 10.95
N ARG A 315 12.76 0.40 10.39
CA ARG A 315 11.70 1.31 9.94
C ARG A 315 11.73 1.47 8.44
N ILE A 316 10.55 1.62 7.85
CA ILE A 316 10.41 1.90 6.42
C ILE A 316 9.69 3.19 6.14
N THR A 317 9.89 3.73 4.95
CA THR A 317 9.13 4.84 4.40
C THR A 317 8.97 4.62 2.90
N PHE A 318 7.74 4.66 2.41
CA PHE A 318 7.48 4.64 0.97
C PHE A 318 7.59 6.05 0.39
N TYR A 319 8.29 6.16 -0.73
CA TYR A 319 8.34 7.37 -1.55
C TYR A 319 7.80 7.07 -2.95
N ASN A 320 7.21 8.05 -3.61
CA ASN A 320 6.73 7.86 -5.00
C ASN A 320 7.88 7.43 -5.92
N SER A 321 7.71 6.32 -6.66
CA SER A 321 8.68 5.88 -7.68
C SER A 321 8.36 6.42 -9.08
N GLY A 322 7.15 6.93 -9.32
CA GLY A 322 6.73 7.43 -10.64
C GLY A 322 6.56 6.36 -11.72
N HIS A 323 6.65 5.07 -11.38
CA HIS A 323 6.53 3.96 -12.33
C HIS A 323 5.09 3.63 -12.72
N CYS A 324 4.28 3.24 -11.74
CA CYS A 324 2.85 2.97 -11.91
C CYS A 324 2.05 3.47 -10.70
N LEU A 325 0.72 3.39 -10.76
CA LEU A 325 -0.14 3.83 -9.66
C LEU A 325 0.21 3.08 -8.37
N GLY A 326 0.53 3.84 -7.31
CA GLY A 326 0.95 3.29 -6.02
C GLY A 326 2.39 2.77 -5.94
N ALA A 327 3.16 2.83 -7.03
CA ALA A 327 4.54 2.33 -7.02
C ALA A 327 5.44 3.14 -6.09
N SER A 328 6.24 2.43 -5.31
CA SER A 328 7.03 3.00 -4.24
C SER A 328 8.51 2.61 -4.31
N ILE A 329 9.35 3.62 -4.03
CA ILE A 329 10.72 3.43 -3.56
C ILE A 329 10.63 3.21 -2.06
N VAL A 330 11.35 2.20 -1.56
CA VAL A 330 11.38 1.86 -0.13
C VAL A 330 12.68 2.38 0.47
N HIS A 331 12.58 3.38 1.35
CA HIS A 331 13.67 3.76 2.25
C HIS A 331 13.58 2.91 3.52
N ILE A 332 14.70 2.31 3.91
CA ILE A 332 14.80 1.36 5.01
C ILE A 332 15.86 1.88 5.98
N ASN A 333 15.44 2.28 7.16
CA ASN A 333 16.30 2.70 8.27
C ASN A 333 16.50 1.52 9.21
N ILE A 334 17.74 1.07 9.36
CA ILE A 334 18.11 -0.12 10.14
C ILE A 334 18.92 0.31 11.37
N GLY A 335 18.67 -0.31 12.52
CA GLY A 335 19.40 -0.10 13.78
C GLY A 335 19.35 1.34 14.28
N ASN A 336 18.23 2.05 14.06
CA ASN A 336 18.07 3.48 14.35
C ASN A 336 19.13 4.38 13.69
N GLY A 337 19.43 4.11 12.41
CA GLY A 337 20.42 4.88 11.64
C GLY A 337 21.82 4.29 11.72
N LEU A 338 21.95 3.02 12.07
CA LEU A 338 23.15 2.25 11.77
C LEU A 338 23.44 2.28 10.27
N HIS A 339 22.47 1.83 9.48
CA HIS A 339 22.55 1.76 8.02
C HIS A 339 21.22 2.13 7.39
N ASN A 340 21.25 2.85 6.27
CA ASN A 340 20.07 3.22 5.50
C ASN A 340 20.21 2.68 4.08
N LEU A 341 19.22 1.89 3.69
CA LEU A 341 19.13 1.28 2.37
C LEU A 341 17.94 1.87 1.62
N VAL A 342 18.13 2.19 0.35
CA VAL A 342 17.04 2.51 -0.57
C VAL A 342 16.90 1.36 -1.55
N TYR A 343 15.73 0.74 -1.58
CA TYR A 343 15.35 -0.23 -2.62
C TYR A 343 14.36 0.46 -3.56
N THR A 344 14.74 0.66 -4.83
CA THR A 344 13.95 1.48 -5.74
C THR A 344 12.69 0.78 -6.25
N GLY A 345 12.71 -0.56 -6.30
CA GLY A 345 11.85 -1.28 -7.25
C GLY A 345 12.03 -0.72 -8.65
N ASP A 346 10.96 -0.75 -9.43
CA ASP A 346 10.89 -0.05 -10.70
C ASP A 346 10.54 1.43 -10.47
N TYR A 347 11.23 2.32 -11.18
CA TYR A 347 11.04 3.75 -11.01
C TYR A 347 11.21 4.52 -12.31
N LYS A 348 10.64 5.72 -12.34
CA LYS A 348 10.80 6.66 -13.44
C LYS A 348 11.20 8.02 -12.92
N TYR A 349 12.47 8.39 -13.13
CA TYR A 349 12.96 9.72 -12.81
C TYR A 349 12.64 10.74 -13.91
N GLY A 350 11.35 10.90 -14.19
CA GLY A 350 10.84 11.89 -15.14
C GLY A 350 9.32 11.93 -15.15
N LYS A 351 8.75 13.13 -15.16
CA LYS A 351 7.29 13.33 -15.08
C LYS A 351 6.56 12.70 -16.27
N SER A 352 5.59 11.83 -15.97
CA SER A 352 4.72 11.21 -16.96
C SER A 352 3.44 12.04 -17.16
N ARG A 353 2.44 11.58 -17.92
CA ARG A 353 1.14 12.28 -17.97
C ARG A 353 0.32 12.03 -16.70
N LEU A 354 0.41 10.82 -16.16
CA LEU A 354 -0.33 10.35 -14.99
C LEU A 354 0.39 10.62 -13.67
N LEU A 355 1.71 10.49 -13.63
CA LEU A 355 2.49 10.41 -12.39
C LEU A 355 3.58 11.48 -12.33
N GLU A 356 3.82 11.96 -11.10
CA GLU A 356 5.02 12.73 -10.78
C GLU A 356 6.25 11.83 -10.84
N GLN A 357 7.42 12.45 -11.05
CA GLN A 357 8.69 11.74 -11.09
C GLN A 357 9.05 11.07 -9.76
N ALA A 358 9.93 10.07 -9.82
CA ALA A 358 10.50 9.43 -8.63
C ALA A 358 11.14 10.46 -7.68
N VAL A 359 10.98 10.24 -6.37
CA VAL A 359 11.70 11.01 -5.34
C VAL A 359 13.16 10.56 -5.33
N GLY A 360 14.09 11.52 -5.36
CA GLY A 360 15.54 11.26 -5.27
C GLY A 360 16.21 11.80 -4.00
N ASN A 361 15.45 12.41 -3.09
CA ASN A 361 15.97 12.99 -1.85
C ASN A 361 15.50 12.18 -0.64
N TYR A 362 16.43 11.77 0.20
CA TYR A 362 16.17 10.97 1.40
C TYR A 362 16.98 11.52 2.58
N PRO A 363 16.57 11.26 3.84
CA PRO A 363 17.28 11.79 5.01
C PRO A 363 18.75 11.35 5.12
N ARG A 364 19.02 10.07 4.84
CA ARG A 364 20.35 9.45 4.87
C ARG A 364 20.31 8.14 4.07
N VAL A 365 21.36 7.84 3.31
CA VAL A 365 21.46 6.63 2.48
C VAL A 365 22.92 6.19 2.37
N GLU A 366 23.18 4.94 2.73
CA GLU A 366 24.48 4.28 2.55
C GLU A 366 24.46 3.30 1.38
N THR A 367 23.31 2.69 1.07
CA THR A 367 23.17 1.71 0.00
C THR A 367 21.95 2.01 -0.85
N VAL A 368 22.12 1.95 -2.17
CA VAL A 368 21.02 2.00 -3.13
C VAL A 368 21.02 0.69 -3.91
N VAL A 369 19.88 0.00 -3.89
CA VAL A 369 19.59 -1.14 -4.75
C VAL A 369 18.62 -0.65 -5.80
N THR A 370 19.11 -0.53 -7.03
CA THR A 370 18.37 0.10 -8.14
C THR A 370 18.14 -0.88 -9.29
N GLU A 371 17.00 -0.72 -9.97
CA GLU A 371 16.75 -1.44 -11.22
C GLU A 371 17.75 -1.04 -12.32
N ALA A 372 17.84 -1.89 -13.34
CA ALA A 372 18.75 -1.68 -14.47
C ALA A 372 18.11 -2.11 -15.80
N THR A 373 16.79 -1.98 -15.92
CA THR A 373 16.02 -2.41 -17.11
C THR A 373 16.56 -1.75 -18.38
N TYR A 374 16.94 -0.49 -18.26
CA TYR A 374 17.56 0.32 -19.31
C TYR A 374 19.01 0.71 -18.93
N GLY A 375 19.75 -0.21 -18.32
CA GLY A 375 21.11 0.02 -17.81
C GLY A 375 22.21 0.00 -18.87
N SER A 376 21.93 -0.43 -20.11
CA SER A 376 22.93 -0.47 -21.17
C SER A 376 23.23 0.93 -21.72
N LYS A 377 24.46 1.15 -22.18
CA LYS A 377 24.86 2.39 -22.88
C LYS A 377 23.98 2.70 -24.10
N LYS A 378 23.38 1.67 -24.71
CA LYS A 378 22.51 1.80 -25.90
C LYS A 378 21.05 2.10 -25.56
N ASP A 379 20.66 1.97 -24.30
CA ASP A 379 19.27 2.09 -23.84
C ASP A 379 18.86 3.55 -23.62
N VAL A 380 19.17 4.41 -24.59
CA VAL A 380 18.81 5.83 -24.55
C VAL A 380 17.43 5.99 -25.18
N LEU A 381 16.43 6.25 -24.35
CA LEU A 381 15.06 6.47 -24.81
C LEU A 381 14.91 7.86 -25.47
N PRO A 382 14.08 7.97 -26.54
CA PRO A 382 13.77 9.25 -27.15
C PRO A 382 13.04 10.18 -26.19
N ALA A 383 13.12 11.49 -26.45
CA ALA A 383 12.39 12.49 -25.70
C ALA A 383 10.87 12.20 -25.73
N LYS A 384 10.20 12.39 -24.59
CA LYS A 384 8.76 12.11 -24.43
C LYS A 384 7.90 12.72 -25.55
N SER A 385 8.15 13.99 -25.88
CA SER A 385 7.41 14.71 -26.94
C SER A 385 7.58 14.06 -28.31
N LYS A 386 8.77 13.52 -28.61
CA LYS A 386 9.03 12.80 -29.86
C LYS A 386 8.30 11.46 -29.88
N SER A 387 8.39 10.68 -28.80
CA SER A 387 7.67 9.40 -28.69
C SER A 387 6.16 9.55 -28.83
N GLU A 388 5.56 10.58 -28.20
CA GLU A 388 4.14 10.88 -28.33
C GLU A 388 3.76 11.26 -29.75
N GLN A 389 4.57 12.10 -30.41
CA GLN A 389 4.33 12.49 -31.80
C GLN A 389 4.44 11.29 -32.74
N ASP A 390 5.44 10.43 -32.56
CA ASP A 390 5.63 9.23 -33.37
C ASP A 390 4.44 8.26 -33.23
N LEU A 391 3.91 8.07 -32.01
CA LEU A 391 2.69 7.29 -31.78
C LEU A 391 1.49 7.90 -32.54
N ILE A 392 1.26 9.20 -32.39
CA ILE A 392 0.16 9.91 -33.06
C ILE A 392 0.27 9.78 -34.58
N ASP A 393 1.48 9.90 -35.14
CA ASP A 393 1.72 9.80 -36.58
C ASP A 393 1.44 8.39 -37.11
N ILE A 394 1.86 7.34 -36.38
CA ILE A 394 1.58 5.94 -36.72
C ILE A 394 0.07 5.66 -36.71
N VAL A 395 -0.63 6.15 -35.67
CA VAL A 395 -2.08 5.99 -35.53
C VAL A 395 -2.81 6.70 -36.67
N ASN A 396 -2.49 7.97 -36.93
CA ASN A 396 -3.05 8.75 -38.03
C ASN A 396 -2.85 8.09 -39.40
N LYS A 397 -1.62 7.65 -39.69
CA LYS A 397 -1.29 6.99 -40.96
C LYS A 397 -2.13 5.71 -41.15
N THR A 398 -2.36 4.97 -40.08
CA THR A 398 -3.13 3.73 -40.12
C THR A 398 -4.63 3.99 -40.30
N ILE A 399 -5.19 4.97 -39.57
CA ILE A 399 -6.60 5.37 -39.70
C ILE A 399 -6.89 5.93 -41.10
N LYS A 400 -6.01 6.76 -41.67
CA LYS A 400 -6.15 7.29 -43.04
C LYS A 400 -6.22 6.19 -44.11
N ARG A 401 -5.56 5.05 -43.86
CA ARG A 401 -5.62 3.84 -44.69
C ARG A 401 -6.85 2.95 -44.41
N LYS A 402 -7.74 3.35 -43.49
CA LYS A 402 -8.86 2.54 -42.99
C LYS A 402 -8.41 1.23 -42.32
N GLY A 403 -7.20 1.24 -41.73
CA GLY A 403 -6.68 0.11 -40.95
C GLY A 403 -7.03 0.22 -39.46
N LYS A 404 -6.74 -0.85 -38.71
CA LYS A 404 -6.85 -0.90 -37.24
C LYS A 404 -5.46 -0.86 -36.62
N VAL A 405 -5.32 -0.20 -35.47
CA VAL A 405 -4.09 -0.19 -34.68
C VAL A 405 -4.27 -1.13 -33.49
N LEU A 406 -3.36 -2.08 -33.32
CA LEU A 406 -3.31 -2.96 -32.15
C LEU A 406 -2.12 -2.56 -31.29
N ILE A 407 -2.36 -2.21 -30.02
CA ILE A 407 -1.32 -1.80 -29.07
C ILE A 407 -1.33 -2.81 -27.90
N PRO A 408 -0.37 -3.75 -27.83
CA PRO A 408 -0.29 -4.69 -26.73
C PRO A 408 0.32 -4.00 -25.51
N GLU A 409 -0.43 -3.93 -24.41
CA GLU A 409 -0.01 -3.28 -23.17
C GLU A 409 -0.35 -4.13 -21.95
N LEU A 410 0.46 -4.01 -20.91
CA LEU A 410 0.11 -4.53 -19.59
C LEU A 410 -1.04 -3.70 -19.03
N GLY A 411 -1.90 -4.34 -18.23
CA GLY A 411 -3.06 -3.67 -17.63
C GLY A 411 -2.73 -2.46 -16.76
N LEU A 412 -1.53 -2.43 -16.16
CA LEU A 412 -1.04 -1.38 -15.27
C LEU A 412 0.19 -0.68 -15.85
N GLY A 413 0.14 0.66 -15.92
CA GLY A 413 1.26 1.52 -16.29
C GLY A 413 1.07 2.13 -17.67
N ARG A 414 1.60 1.48 -18.71
CA ARG A 414 1.62 2.03 -20.08
C ARG A 414 0.22 2.26 -20.66
N ALA A 415 -0.74 1.38 -20.38
CA ALA A 415 -2.11 1.52 -20.86
C ALA A 415 -2.74 2.86 -20.45
N GLN A 416 -2.57 3.27 -19.20
CA GLN A 416 -3.09 4.54 -18.70
C GLN A 416 -2.41 5.74 -19.37
N GLU A 417 -1.08 5.69 -19.57
CA GLU A 417 -0.35 6.75 -20.29
C GLU A 417 -0.82 6.85 -21.76
N THR A 418 -0.93 5.73 -22.46
CA THR A 418 -1.37 5.67 -23.86
C THR A 418 -2.78 6.21 -24.02
N MET A 419 -3.70 5.85 -23.12
CA MET A 419 -5.06 6.41 -23.11
C MET A 419 -5.05 7.94 -22.97
N LEU A 420 -4.24 8.50 -22.06
CA LEU A 420 -4.12 9.95 -21.88
C LEU A 420 -3.49 10.64 -23.10
N ILE A 421 -2.53 10.01 -23.78
CA ILE A 421 -1.91 10.56 -25.00
C ILE A 421 -2.94 10.62 -26.13
N LEU A 422 -3.67 9.52 -26.37
CA LEU A 422 -4.65 9.42 -27.44
C LEU A 422 -5.84 10.34 -27.20
N GLU A 423 -6.34 10.40 -25.96
CA GLU A 423 -7.46 11.27 -25.57
C GLU A 423 -7.13 12.76 -25.77
N ASP A 424 -5.94 13.19 -25.32
CA ASP A 424 -5.47 14.56 -25.51
C ASP A 424 -5.25 14.89 -27.00
N ALA A 425 -4.76 13.93 -27.78
CA ALA A 425 -4.57 14.10 -29.22
C ALA A 425 -5.90 14.22 -29.98
N MET A 426 -6.93 13.46 -29.61
CA MET A 426 -8.28 13.60 -30.17
C MET A 426 -8.91 14.94 -29.77
N LYS A 427 -8.83 15.32 -28.49
CA LYS A 427 -9.32 16.62 -28.01
C LYS A 427 -8.68 17.82 -28.71
N LYS A 428 -7.40 17.72 -29.05
CA LYS A 428 -6.65 18.77 -29.77
C LYS A 428 -6.80 18.70 -31.28
N GLY A 429 -7.62 17.80 -31.82
CA GLY A 429 -7.80 17.60 -33.27
C GLY A 429 -6.56 17.07 -33.99
N LYS A 430 -5.56 16.55 -33.25
CA LYS A 430 -4.38 15.88 -33.83
C LYS A 430 -4.70 14.46 -34.30
N LEU A 431 -5.69 13.82 -33.68
CA LEU A 431 -6.29 12.56 -34.14
C LEU A 431 -7.77 12.79 -34.45
N PRO A 432 -8.33 12.11 -35.48
CA PRO A 432 -9.77 12.08 -35.66
C PRO A 432 -10.45 11.36 -34.49
N ASP A 433 -11.68 11.73 -34.19
CA ASP A 433 -12.49 11.04 -33.19
C ASP A 433 -12.87 9.65 -33.71
N VAL A 434 -12.31 8.61 -33.09
CA VAL A 434 -12.50 7.20 -33.45
C VAL A 434 -12.66 6.37 -32.18
N PRO A 435 -13.43 5.26 -32.24
CA PRO A 435 -13.59 4.41 -31.07
C PRO A 435 -12.25 3.75 -30.69
N ILE A 436 -11.87 3.88 -29.42
CA ILE A 436 -10.76 3.16 -28.79
C ILE A 436 -11.35 2.01 -27.98
N TYR A 437 -11.10 0.78 -28.41
CA TYR A 437 -11.53 -0.42 -27.70
C TYR A 437 -10.48 -0.78 -26.64
N ILE A 438 -10.95 -1.03 -25.42
CA ILE A 438 -10.14 -1.45 -24.28
C ILE A 438 -10.52 -2.89 -23.95
N ASP A 439 -9.53 -3.75 -23.74
CA ASP A 439 -9.71 -5.17 -23.42
C ASP A 439 -8.82 -5.57 -22.22
N GLY A 440 -9.12 -6.73 -21.63
CA GLY A 440 -8.45 -7.25 -20.45
C GLY A 440 -8.68 -6.40 -19.19
N MET A 441 -7.69 -6.38 -18.30
CA MET A 441 -7.78 -5.75 -16.97
C MET A 441 -7.64 -4.23 -16.97
N ILE A 442 -7.41 -3.59 -18.13
CA ILE A 442 -7.14 -2.14 -18.22
C ILE A 442 -8.29 -1.33 -17.62
N TRP A 443 -9.54 -1.69 -17.93
CA TRP A 443 -10.69 -0.95 -17.43
C TRP A 443 -10.88 -1.11 -15.92
N ASP A 444 -10.70 -2.33 -15.39
CA ASP A 444 -10.82 -2.59 -13.95
C ASP A 444 -9.69 -1.91 -13.15
N ILE A 445 -8.50 -1.74 -13.73
CA ILE A 445 -7.38 -1.01 -13.11
C ILE A 445 -7.60 0.51 -13.15
N ASN A 446 -8.31 1.01 -14.15
CA ASN A 446 -8.68 2.43 -14.24
C ASN A 446 -9.75 2.82 -13.21
N ALA A 447 -10.49 1.84 -12.68
CA ALA A 447 -11.57 2.02 -11.72
C ALA A 447 -11.09 1.93 -10.27
#